data_AF-A0A448YKE4-F1
#
_entry.id   AF-A0A448YKE4-F1
#
_cell.length_a   1.000
_cell.length_b   1.000
_cell.length_c   1.000
_cell.angle_alpha   90.00
_cell.angle_beta   90.00
_cell.angle_gamma   90.00
#
_symmetry.space_group_name_H-M   'P 1'
#
loop_
_entity.id
_entity.type
_entity.pdbx_description
1 polymer ?
#
loop_
_entity_poly.entity_id
_entity_poly.type
_entity_poly.pdbx_seq_one_letter_code
_entity_poly.pdbx_strand_id
1 'polypeptide(L)'
;MTSHSILQGYVKRDWKSVILNITNVQAPQMFRSKFITDRRPTTSDQDLDRMIDDVRTSVSLFNQLQDSIVKNSKALSQFLGHGFKMYSVFKEILAMDKRSEGSLRISEALLIRLEAGIEEAGEEITVFEKNFKDTLSKVGKLLKQINKRIKKRDYLLLDIASYKQELASLDQRPLLNTSEHKKKFELEQKVNDSKKDLSTLEDLLNYEIPRLKILLDSIVCDLTTSIIYFHMRVYFHLYSLTKDVIEVRDIKDLSTPRILERFKRGHEFAKSGIRSLSLLGGQDQEGEIYYAEYAFKAIGEGDLTFERGDAICAIDRSDPGWWTGIRLEDGTRGLFPSNYVSLNKIS
;
A
#
# COMPACT_ATOMS: atom_id res chain seq x y z
N MET A 1 15.02 -9.67 5.89
CA MET A 1 14.80 -8.53 6.81
C MET A 1 13.30 -8.32 6.92
N THR A 2 12.72 -8.57 8.09
CA THR A 2 11.27 -8.51 8.32
C THR A 2 10.80 -7.06 8.37
N SER A 3 9.58 -6.82 7.85
CA SER A 3 8.91 -5.51 7.75
C SER A 3 8.86 -4.74 9.07
N HIS A 4 8.99 -5.44 10.20
CA HIS A 4 9.06 -4.88 11.55
C HIS A 4 10.31 -4.02 11.81
N SER A 5 11.47 -4.34 11.20
CA SER A 5 12.72 -3.59 11.40
C SER A 5 12.76 -2.24 10.66
N ILE A 6 12.02 -2.12 9.55
CA ILE A 6 11.95 -0.89 8.75
C ILE A 6 11.10 0.16 9.47
N LEU A 7 10.02 -0.25 10.14
CA LEU A 7 9.08 0.66 10.80
C LEU A 7 9.67 1.35 12.05
N GLN A 8 10.55 0.69 12.80
CA GLN A 8 11.12 1.28 14.03
C GLN A 8 12.01 2.51 13.78
N GLY A 9 12.55 2.70 12.57
CA GLY A 9 13.34 3.88 12.22
C GLY A 9 12.51 5.16 11.94
N TYR A 10 11.22 5.02 11.61
CA TYR A 10 10.37 6.14 11.16
C TYR A 10 9.53 6.78 12.28
N VAL A 11 9.48 6.18 13.47
CA VAL A 11 8.59 6.60 14.58
C VAL A 11 9.02 7.91 15.26
N LYS A 12 10.14 8.54 14.86
CA LYS A 12 10.66 9.79 15.46
C LYS A 12 10.59 11.04 14.57
N ARG A 13 9.78 11.06 13.49
CA ARG A 13 9.60 12.29 12.69
C ARG A 13 8.36 13.07 13.12
N ASP A 14 8.51 14.39 13.30
CA ASP A 14 7.40 15.29 13.57
C ASP A 14 6.47 15.38 12.35
N TRP A 15 5.41 14.58 12.37
CA TRP A 15 4.42 14.52 11.31
C TRP A 15 3.73 15.87 11.06
N LYS A 16 3.69 16.80 12.03
CA LYS A 16 3.13 18.14 11.80
C LYS A 16 3.97 18.93 10.80
N SER A 17 5.29 18.90 10.92
CA SER A 17 6.20 19.54 9.94
C SER A 17 6.11 18.92 8.54
N VAL A 18 5.96 17.59 8.45
CA VAL A 18 5.79 16.87 7.18
C VAL A 18 4.47 17.27 6.51
N ILE A 19 3.37 17.29 7.28
CA ILE A 19 2.05 17.69 6.79
C ILE A 19 2.04 19.17 6.38
N LEU A 20 2.62 20.07 7.17
CA LEU A 20 2.74 21.50 6.83
C LEU A 20 3.50 21.74 5.52
N ASN A 21 4.52 20.95 5.23
CA ASN A 21 5.27 21.04 3.96
C ASN A 21 4.47 20.48 2.77
N ILE A 22 3.61 19.48 3.00
CA ILE A 22 2.74 18.87 1.97
C ILE A 22 1.48 19.73 1.72
N THR A 23 0.98 20.45 2.72
CA THR A 23 -0.22 21.30 2.59
C THR A 23 0.11 22.72 2.12
N ASN A 24 1.31 23.25 2.40
CA ASN A 24 1.79 24.54 1.89
C ASN A 24 2.31 24.48 0.44
N VAL A 25 1.71 23.65 -0.43
CA VAL A 25 1.99 23.57 -1.88
C VAL A 25 1.48 24.82 -2.63
N GLN A 26 1.48 25.99 -1.99
CA GLN A 26 1.65 27.29 -2.65
C GLN A 26 3.14 27.64 -2.85
N ALA A 27 4.06 26.84 -2.32
CA ALA A 27 5.50 27.00 -2.51
C ALA A 27 6.13 26.47 -3.83
N PRO A 28 5.41 26.03 -4.90
CA PRO A 28 6.08 25.77 -6.17
C PRO A 28 6.79 27.03 -6.72
N GLN A 29 6.26 28.23 -6.44
CA GLN A 29 6.83 29.48 -6.95
C GLN A 29 8.03 29.99 -6.15
N MET A 30 8.02 29.85 -4.82
CA MET A 30 9.15 30.27 -3.97
C MET A 30 10.34 29.30 -4.03
N PHE A 31 10.11 28.02 -4.32
CA PHE A 31 11.20 27.10 -4.61
C PHE A 31 11.82 27.43 -5.97
N ARG A 32 11.03 27.61 -7.04
CA ARG A 32 11.53 27.92 -8.40
C ARG A 32 12.52 29.10 -8.46
N SER A 33 12.32 30.17 -7.69
CA SER A 33 13.20 31.35 -7.73
C SER A 33 14.60 31.14 -7.14
N LYS A 34 14.77 30.16 -6.22
CA LYS A 34 16.09 29.80 -5.69
C LYS A 34 16.87 28.83 -6.60
N PHE A 35 16.19 28.03 -7.42
CA PHE A 35 16.83 27.05 -8.31
C PHE A 35 17.25 27.63 -9.67
N ILE A 36 16.84 28.85 -10.02
CA ILE A 36 17.36 29.61 -11.17
C ILE A 36 18.48 30.53 -10.67
N THR A 37 19.55 29.94 -10.14
CA THR A 37 20.83 30.67 -10.04
C THR A 37 21.86 29.90 -10.83
N ASP A 38 22.40 30.56 -11.85
CA ASP A 38 23.30 30.05 -12.88
C ASP A 38 24.73 29.82 -12.32
N ARG A 39 24.83 29.21 -11.13
CA ARG A 39 26.12 28.88 -10.52
C ARG A 39 26.58 27.53 -11.03
N ARG A 40 27.57 27.54 -11.92
CA ARG A 40 28.38 26.35 -12.24
C ARG A 40 28.99 25.83 -10.93
N PRO A 41 28.66 24.62 -10.47
CA PRO A 41 29.38 24.03 -9.35
C PRO A 41 30.81 23.76 -9.84
N THR A 42 31.81 24.30 -9.15
CA THR A 42 33.21 23.90 -9.35
C THR A 42 33.38 22.54 -8.66
N THR A 43 33.22 21.45 -9.39
CA THR A 43 33.37 20.09 -8.87
C THR A 43 34.74 19.53 -9.23
N SER A 44 35.41 18.92 -8.25
CA SER A 44 36.64 18.15 -8.49
C SER A 44 36.31 16.80 -9.14
N ASP A 45 37.29 16.10 -9.71
CA ASP A 45 37.08 14.76 -10.31
C ASP A 45 36.45 13.75 -9.33
N GLN A 46 36.74 13.86 -8.02
CA GLN A 46 36.14 13.03 -6.97
C GLN A 46 34.63 13.28 -6.78
N ASP A 47 34.14 14.44 -7.22
CA ASP A 47 32.73 14.78 -7.14
C ASP A 47 31.94 14.22 -8.34
N LEU A 48 32.56 14.09 -9.52
CA LEU A 48 31.90 13.56 -10.71
C LEU A 48 31.58 12.07 -10.57
N ASP A 49 32.50 11.25 -10.08
CA ASP A 49 32.25 9.81 -9.89
C ASP A 49 31.13 9.56 -8.87
N ARG A 50 31.09 10.33 -7.78
CA ARG A 50 29.98 10.29 -6.80
C ARG A 50 28.65 10.66 -7.46
N MET A 51 28.64 11.72 -8.25
CA MET A 51 27.45 12.17 -8.99
C MET A 51 26.98 11.13 -10.02
N ILE A 52 27.90 10.42 -10.66
CA ILE A 52 27.60 9.31 -11.58
C ILE A 52 26.93 8.16 -10.83
N ASP A 53 27.44 7.80 -9.66
CA ASP A 53 26.86 6.74 -8.82
C ASP A 53 25.48 7.12 -8.28
N ASP A 54 25.26 8.40 -7.92
CA ASP A 54 23.94 8.95 -7.61
C ASP A 54 22.96 8.72 -8.78
N VAL A 55 23.39 8.99 -10.02
CA VAL A 55 22.55 8.80 -11.22
C VAL A 55 22.25 7.33 -11.46
N ARG A 56 23.25 6.43 -11.37
CA ARG A 56 23.06 4.97 -11.51
C ARG A 56 22.10 4.44 -10.46
N THR A 57 22.24 4.89 -9.22
CA THR A 57 21.33 4.57 -8.11
C THR A 57 19.93 5.07 -8.39
N SER A 58 19.79 6.31 -8.87
CA SER A 58 18.49 6.90 -9.25
C SER A 58 17.76 6.04 -10.28
N VAL A 59 18.45 5.51 -11.30
CA VAL A 59 17.84 4.62 -12.29
C VAL A 59 17.19 3.40 -11.63
N SER A 60 17.90 2.76 -10.71
CA SER A 60 17.40 1.59 -9.99
C SER A 60 16.18 1.95 -9.12
N LEU A 61 16.27 3.06 -8.36
CA LEU A 61 15.19 3.52 -7.48
C LEU A 61 13.91 3.88 -8.24
N PHE A 62 14.02 4.55 -9.39
CA PHE A 62 12.85 4.89 -10.20
C PHE A 62 12.16 3.65 -10.81
N ASN A 63 12.94 2.63 -11.20
CA ASN A 63 12.36 1.36 -11.65
C ASN A 63 11.64 0.65 -10.49
N GLN A 64 12.25 0.61 -9.30
CA GLN A 64 11.61 0.04 -8.11
C GLN A 64 10.32 0.78 -7.73
N LEU A 65 10.30 2.10 -7.84
CA LEU A 65 9.10 2.92 -7.62
C LEU A 65 7.99 2.56 -8.63
N GLN A 66 8.34 2.44 -9.92
CA GLN A 66 7.40 2.03 -10.96
C GLN A 66 6.78 0.66 -10.66
N ASP A 67 7.62 -0.32 -10.32
CA ASP A 67 7.16 -1.67 -9.99
C ASP A 67 6.25 -1.68 -8.75
N SER A 68 6.60 -0.88 -7.74
CA SER A 68 5.82 -0.76 -6.50
C SER A 68 4.43 -0.17 -6.77
N ILE A 69 4.34 0.81 -7.67
CA ILE A 69 3.07 1.44 -8.03
C ILE A 69 2.18 0.47 -8.80
N VAL A 70 2.72 -0.23 -9.80
CA VAL A 70 1.96 -1.25 -10.56
C VAL A 70 1.46 -2.35 -9.62
N LYS A 71 2.31 -2.83 -8.72
CA LYS A 71 1.91 -3.85 -7.72
C LYS A 71 0.82 -3.33 -6.79
N ASN A 72 0.94 -2.08 -6.32
CA ASN A 72 -0.05 -1.47 -5.43
C ASN A 72 -1.41 -1.28 -6.13
N SER A 73 -1.42 -0.74 -7.35
CA SER A 73 -2.64 -0.60 -8.17
C SER A 73 -3.33 -1.94 -8.37
N LYS A 74 -2.58 -2.97 -8.79
CA LYS A 74 -3.12 -4.33 -8.94
C LYS A 74 -3.66 -4.90 -7.63
N ALA A 75 -2.97 -4.71 -6.51
CA ALA A 75 -3.41 -5.19 -5.20
C ALA A 75 -4.71 -4.52 -4.76
N LEU A 76 -4.86 -3.21 -4.99
CA LEU A 76 -6.10 -2.48 -4.70
C LEU A 76 -7.27 -3.00 -5.55
N SER A 77 -7.08 -3.17 -6.86
CA SER A 77 -8.11 -3.74 -7.73
C SER A 77 -8.50 -5.17 -7.33
N GLN A 78 -7.53 -6.00 -6.94
CA GLN A 78 -7.79 -7.36 -6.46
C GLN A 78 -8.53 -7.37 -5.12
N PHE A 79 -8.15 -6.48 -4.20
CA PHE A 79 -8.83 -6.32 -2.91
C PHE A 79 -10.32 -5.97 -3.11
N LEU A 80 -10.59 -5.01 -3.97
CA LEU A 80 -11.95 -4.60 -4.38
C LEU A 80 -12.74 -5.79 -4.98
N GLY A 81 -12.15 -6.48 -5.96
CA GLY A 81 -12.82 -7.60 -6.63
C GLY A 81 -13.09 -8.79 -5.70
N HIS A 82 -12.16 -9.13 -4.81
CA HIS A 82 -12.37 -10.18 -3.81
C HIS A 82 -13.43 -9.78 -2.78
N GLY A 83 -13.45 -8.51 -2.36
CA GLY A 83 -14.51 -7.97 -1.50
C GLY A 83 -15.88 -8.18 -2.12
N PHE A 84 -16.08 -7.76 -3.37
CA PHE A 84 -17.34 -7.96 -4.09
C PHE A 84 -17.77 -9.43 -4.11
N LYS A 85 -16.87 -10.32 -4.55
CA LYS A 85 -17.16 -11.76 -4.65
C LYS A 85 -17.60 -12.37 -3.31
N MET A 86 -16.98 -11.94 -2.21
CA MET A 86 -17.34 -12.38 -0.86
C MET A 86 -18.80 -12.02 -0.53
N TYR A 87 -19.19 -10.77 -0.76
CA TYR A 87 -20.56 -10.32 -0.51
C TYR A 87 -21.58 -10.92 -1.48
N SER A 88 -21.18 -11.23 -2.72
CA SER A 88 -22.05 -11.98 -3.64
C SER A 88 -22.37 -13.36 -3.08
N VAL A 89 -21.38 -14.07 -2.51
CA VAL A 89 -21.62 -15.39 -1.88
C VAL A 89 -22.52 -15.27 -0.66
N PHE A 90 -22.35 -14.24 0.19
CA PHE A 90 -23.25 -14.01 1.31
C PHE A 90 -24.70 -13.79 0.85
N LYS A 91 -24.91 -13.03 -0.23
CA LYS A 91 -26.24 -12.85 -0.83
C LYS A 91 -26.88 -14.19 -1.20
N GLU A 92 -26.14 -15.07 -1.88
CA GLU A 92 -26.64 -16.40 -2.29
C GLU A 92 -26.95 -17.29 -1.08
N ILE A 93 -26.14 -17.28 -0.02
CA ILE A 93 -26.42 -18.03 1.22
C ILE A 93 -27.70 -17.51 1.89
N LEU A 94 -27.86 -16.20 2.01
CA LEU A 94 -29.04 -15.59 2.63
C LEU A 94 -30.31 -15.85 1.81
N ALA A 95 -30.21 -15.96 0.49
CA ALA A 95 -31.33 -16.28 -0.39
C ALA A 95 -31.89 -17.70 -0.22
N MET A 96 -31.16 -18.61 0.45
CA MET A 96 -31.60 -19.98 0.69
C MET A 96 -32.72 -20.11 1.74
N ASP A 97 -32.85 -19.14 2.65
CA ASP A 97 -33.85 -19.19 3.73
C ASP A 97 -34.73 -17.93 3.71
N LYS A 98 -36.04 -18.11 3.56
CA LYS A 98 -37.02 -17.01 3.59
C LYS A 98 -37.00 -16.23 4.89
N ARG A 99 -36.58 -16.83 6.01
CA ARG A 99 -36.44 -16.13 7.31
C ARG A 99 -35.33 -15.07 7.29
N SER A 100 -34.43 -15.11 6.31
CA SER A 100 -33.31 -14.18 6.16
C SER A 100 -33.65 -12.94 5.30
N GLU A 101 -34.91 -12.71 4.93
CA GLU A 101 -35.32 -11.64 3.99
C GLU A 101 -34.79 -10.25 4.36
N GLY A 102 -34.80 -9.89 5.66
CA GLY A 102 -34.23 -8.63 6.14
C GLY A 102 -32.73 -8.51 5.91
N SER A 103 -31.97 -9.56 6.24
CA SER A 103 -30.52 -9.62 6.02
C SER A 103 -30.17 -9.68 4.53
N LEU A 104 -30.96 -10.40 3.73
CA LEU A 104 -30.82 -10.48 2.28
C LEU A 104 -30.93 -9.08 1.65
N ARG A 105 -31.97 -8.32 2.00
CA ARG A 105 -32.17 -6.95 1.49
C ARG A 105 -30.99 -6.03 1.80
N ILE A 106 -30.42 -6.15 3.01
CA ILE A 106 -29.21 -5.38 3.39
C ILE A 106 -28.01 -5.82 2.54
N SER A 107 -27.82 -7.13 2.36
CA SER A 107 -26.74 -7.68 1.54
C SER A 107 -26.84 -7.23 0.08
N GLU A 108 -28.04 -7.20 -0.50
CA GLU A 108 -28.29 -6.72 -1.87
C GLU A 108 -27.99 -5.23 -2.03
N ALA A 109 -28.48 -4.41 -1.09
CA ALA A 109 -28.22 -2.97 -1.11
C ALA A 109 -26.71 -2.66 -0.97
N LEU A 110 -26.00 -3.40 -0.12
CA LEU A 110 -24.55 -3.30 -0.01
C LEU A 110 -23.86 -3.72 -1.32
N LEU A 111 -24.30 -4.79 -1.97
CA LEU A 111 -23.69 -5.29 -3.20
C LEU A 111 -23.80 -4.27 -4.34
N ILE A 112 -24.97 -3.64 -4.53
CA ILE A 112 -25.19 -2.58 -5.52
C ILE A 112 -24.24 -1.41 -5.27
N ARG A 113 -24.11 -0.98 -4.00
CA ARG A 113 -23.20 0.10 -3.63
C ARG A 113 -21.77 -0.28 -3.95
N LEU A 114 -21.32 -1.47 -3.51
CA LEU A 114 -19.97 -1.97 -3.78
C LEU A 114 -19.66 -2.00 -5.28
N GLU A 115 -20.59 -2.45 -6.11
CA GLU A 115 -20.42 -2.47 -7.57
C GLU A 115 -20.08 -1.07 -8.11
N ALA A 116 -20.90 -0.07 -7.77
CA ALA A 116 -20.69 1.31 -8.21
C ALA A 116 -19.34 1.89 -7.73
N GLY A 117 -18.99 1.73 -6.45
CA GLY A 117 -17.72 2.29 -5.97
C GLY A 117 -16.50 1.48 -6.40
N ILE A 118 -16.64 0.20 -6.77
CA ILE A 118 -15.56 -0.56 -7.42
C ILE A 118 -15.29 -0.02 -8.82
N GLU A 119 -16.33 0.33 -9.57
CA GLU A 119 -16.19 0.98 -10.87
C GLU A 119 -15.45 2.33 -10.72
N GLU A 120 -15.94 3.22 -9.86
CA GLU A 120 -15.33 4.54 -9.61
C GLU A 120 -13.87 4.42 -9.12
N ALA A 121 -13.61 3.60 -8.09
CA ALA A 121 -12.26 3.40 -7.58
C ALA A 121 -11.35 2.70 -8.60
N GLY A 122 -11.90 1.80 -9.41
CA GLY A 122 -11.19 1.09 -10.48
C GLY A 122 -10.71 2.03 -11.59
N GLU A 123 -11.56 2.97 -12.00
CA GLU A 123 -11.19 4.03 -12.93
C GLU A 123 -10.09 4.92 -12.36
N GLU A 124 -10.21 5.36 -11.11
CA GLU A 124 -9.19 6.16 -10.43
C GLU A 124 -7.83 5.44 -10.38
N ILE A 125 -7.82 4.17 -9.99
CA ILE A 125 -6.61 3.33 -9.95
C ILE A 125 -5.96 3.25 -11.34
N THR A 126 -6.78 3.03 -12.37
CA THR A 126 -6.32 2.88 -13.75
C THR A 126 -5.71 4.18 -14.29
N VAL A 127 -6.39 5.32 -14.08
CA VAL A 127 -5.93 6.64 -14.49
C VAL A 127 -4.65 7.01 -13.75
N PHE A 128 -4.59 6.75 -12.44
CA PHE A 128 -3.40 6.99 -11.63
C PHE A 128 -2.20 6.17 -12.13
N GLU A 129 -2.36 4.86 -12.31
CA GLU A 129 -1.28 3.98 -12.78
C GLU A 129 -0.75 4.45 -14.15
N LYS A 130 -1.65 4.77 -15.09
CA LYS A 130 -1.28 5.25 -16.42
C LYS A 130 -0.48 6.55 -16.36
N ASN A 131 -1.00 7.55 -15.65
CA ASN A 131 -0.35 8.86 -15.53
C ASN A 131 1.04 8.75 -14.89
N PHE A 132 1.17 7.91 -13.86
CA PHE A 132 2.42 7.70 -13.16
C PHE A 132 3.44 6.97 -14.03
N LYS A 133 3.01 5.90 -14.72
CA LYS A 133 3.84 5.15 -15.67
C LYS A 133 4.35 6.03 -16.81
N ASP A 134 3.50 6.88 -17.37
CA ASP A 134 3.87 7.81 -18.43
C ASP A 134 4.91 8.83 -17.94
N THR A 135 4.76 9.31 -16.70
CA THR A 135 5.69 10.25 -16.08
C THR A 135 7.05 9.61 -15.82
N LEU A 136 7.07 8.44 -15.18
CA LEU A 136 8.29 7.70 -14.90
C LEU A 136 9.01 7.24 -16.17
N SER A 137 8.27 6.88 -17.23
CA SER A 137 8.85 6.55 -18.53
C SER A 137 9.63 7.72 -19.12
N LYS A 138 9.11 8.96 -19.00
CA LYS A 138 9.81 10.17 -19.45
C LYS A 138 11.10 10.41 -18.64
N VAL A 139 11.03 10.29 -17.32
CA VAL A 139 12.22 10.38 -16.43
C VAL A 139 13.25 9.31 -16.78
N GLY A 140 12.81 8.07 -16.94
CA GLY A 140 13.64 6.94 -17.31
C GLY A 140 14.34 7.12 -18.66
N LYS A 141 13.71 7.77 -19.65
CA LYS A 141 14.35 8.12 -20.92
C LYS A 141 15.50 9.12 -20.73
N LEU A 142 15.31 10.15 -19.92
CA LEU A 142 16.36 11.15 -19.62
C LEU A 142 17.54 10.50 -18.89
N LEU A 143 17.25 9.70 -17.86
CA LEU A 143 18.25 8.93 -17.12
C LEU A 143 19.03 7.98 -18.03
N LYS A 144 18.36 7.28 -18.96
CA LYS A 144 19.00 6.39 -19.95
C LYS A 144 19.96 7.15 -20.87
N GLN A 145 19.63 8.38 -21.29
CA GLN A 145 20.50 9.18 -22.15
C GLN A 145 21.80 9.58 -21.42
N ILE A 146 21.70 10.07 -20.18
CA ILE A 146 22.87 10.41 -19.36
C ILE A 146 23.68 9.15 -19.05
N ASN A 147 23.03 8.04 -18.71
CA ASN A 147 23.71 6.77 -18.46
C ASN A 147 24.45 6.24 -19.70
N LYS A 148 23.98 6.52 -20.92
CA LYS A 148 24.71 6.18 -22.16
C LYS A 148 26.00 7.00 -22.28
N ARG A 149 25.99 8.29 -21.90
CA ARG A 149 27.19 9.14 -21.86
C ARG A 149 28.18 8.68 -20.79
N ILE A 150 27.69 8.33 -19.61
CA ILE A 150 28.48 7.71 -18.53
C ILE A 150 29.17 6.43 -19.02
N LYS A 151 28.43 5.52 -19.68
CA LYS A 151 29.04 4.32 -20.26
C LYS A 151 30.12 4.63 -21.29
N LYS A 152 29.92 5.65 -22.14
CA LYS A 152 30.95 6.08 -23.10
C LYS A 152 32.21 6.59 -22.37
N ARG A 153 32.05 7.35 -21.29
CA ARG A 153 33.16 7.77 -20.41
C ARG A 153 33.90 6.57 -19.83
N ASP A 154 33.16 5.60 -19.28
CA ASP A 154 33.74 4.38 -18.68
C ASP A 154 34.59 3.59 -19.70
N TYR A 155 34.12 3.45 -20.94
CA TYR A 155 34.88 2.81 -22.02
C TYR A 155 36.16 3.57 -22.39
N LEU A 156 36.10 4.90 -22.49
CA LEU A 156 37.29 5.71 -22.79
C LEU A 156 38.35 5.61 -21.69
N LEU A 157 37.93 5.55 -20.42
CA LEU A 157 38.86 5.33 -19.30
C LEU A 157 39.57 3.96 -19.41
N LEU A 158 38.82 2.91 -19.77
CA LEU A 158 39.36 1.57 -20.02
C LEU A 158 40.33 1.56 -21.21
N ASP A 159 39.97 2.18 -22.33
CA ASP A 159 40.82 2.26 -23.52
C ASP A 159 42.12 3.00 -23.22
N ILE A 160 42.06 4.16 -22.55
CA ILE A 160 43.24 4.92 -22.14
C ILE A 160 44.14 4.09 -21.22
N ALA A 161 43.57 3.37 -20.26
CA ALA A 161 44.34 2.51 -19.36
C ALA A 161 45.05 1.38 -20.13
N SER A 162 44.35 0.74 -21.08
CA SER A 162 44.87 -0.31 -21.94
C SER A 162 46.03 0.20 -22.83
N TYR A 163 45.84 1.33 -23.52
CA TYR A 163 46.88 1.92 -24.36
C TYR A 163 48.12 2.34 -23.55
N LYS A 164 47.94 2.90 -22.35
CA LYS A 164 49.05 3.25 -21.45
C LYS A 164 49.81 2.02 -20.97
N GLN A 165 49.11 0.92 -20.68
CA GLN A 165 49.76 -0.34 -20.30
C GLN A 165 50.60 -0.90 -21.45
N GLU A 166 50.09 -0.85 -22.68
CA GLU A 166 50.83 -1.29 -23.87
C GLU A 166 52.04 -0.40 -24.14
N LEU A 167 51.92 0.93 -24.00
CA LEU A 167 53.03 1.87 -24.07
C LEU A 167 54.11 1.57 -23.03
N ALA A 168 53.73 1.34 -21.76
CA ALA A 168 54.66 0.99 -20.71
C ALA A 168 55.43 -0.30 -21.02
N SER A 169 54.79 -1.28 -21.69
CA SER A 169 55.44 -2.51 -22.12
C SER A 169 56.46 -2.30 -23.25
N LEU A 170 56.25 -1.29 -24.10
CA LEU A 170 57.19 -0.89 -25.15
C LEU A 170 58.35 -0.08 -24.59
N ASP A 171 58.10 0.77 -23.58
CA ASP A 171 59.11 1.58 -22.90
C ASP A 171 60.15 0.76 -22.12
N GLN A 172 59.77 -0.45 -21.67
CA GLN A 172 60.68 -1.38 -21.00
C GLN A 172 61.63 -2.10 -21.97
N ARG A 173 61.44 -1.98 -23.29
CA ARG A 173 62.30 -2.64 -24.28
C ARG A 173 63.59 -1.83 -24.50
N PRO A 174 64.78 -2.44 -24.39
CA PRO A 174 66.05 -1.72 -24.50
C PRO A 174 66.36 -1.18 -25.90
N LEU A 175 65.83 -1.79 -26.97
CA LEU A 175 65.86 -1.28 -28.33
C LEU A 175 64.52 -1.55 -29.00
N LEU A 176 64.00 -0.56 -29.73
CA LEU A 176 62.80 -0.68 -30.55
C LEU A 176 63.19 -0.78 -32.04
N ASN A 177 62.47 -1.60 -32.78
CA ASN A 177 62.54 -1.62 -34.25
C ASN A 177 61.62 -0.57 -34.88
N THR A 178 61.74 -0.35 -36.20
CA THR A 178 60.95 0.67 -36.93
C THR A 178 59.43 0.47 -36.80
N SER A 179 58.96 -0.79 -36.75
CA SER A 179 57.54 -1.11 -36.59
C SER A 179 57.05 -0.79 -35.17
N GLU A 180 57.87 -1.08 -34.15
CA GLU A 180 57.57 -0.77 -32.75
C GLU A 180 57.58 0.74 -32.47
N HIS A 181 58.49 1.49 -33.09
CA HIS A 181 58.46 2.96 -33.05
C HIS A 181 57.16 3.51 -33.65
N LYS A 182 56.73 2.98 -34.81
CA LYS A 182 55.46 3.36 -35.43
C LYS A 182 54.27 3.03 -34.52
N LYS A 183 54.24 1.83 -33.94
CA LYS A 183 53.20 1.39 -33.01
C LYS A 183 53.14 2.28 -31.75
N LYS A 184 54.30 2.64 -31.18
CA LYS A 184 54.40 3.54 -30.03
C LYS A 184 53.76 4.90 -30.35
N PHE A 185 54.14 5.51 -31.48
CA PHE A 185 53.57 6.78 -31.93
C PHE A 185 52.06 6.71 -32.14
N GLU A 186 51.55 5.64 -32.78
CA GLU A 186 50.11 5.43 -32.97
C GLU A 186 49.36 5.28 -31.63
N LEU A 187 49.94 4.58 -30.65
CA LEU A 187 49.35 4.44 -29.32
C LEU A 187 49.35 5.77 -28.55
N GLU A 188 50.42 6.55 -28.62
CA GLU A 188 50.48 7.90 -28.03
C GLU A 188 49.40 8.81 -28.61
N GLN A 189 49.22 8.77 -29.94
CA GLN A 189 48.16 9.51 -30.61
C GLN A 189 46.77 9.08 -30.12
N LYS A 190 46.49 7.77 -30.05
CA LYS A 190 45.22 7.24 -29.52
C LYS A 190 44.96 7.68 -28.09
N VAL A 191 45.98 7.65 -27.21
CA VAL A 191 45.85 8.14 -25.83
C VAL A 191 45.46 9.62 -25.81
N ASN A 192 46.09 10.44 -26.66
CA ASN A 192 45.80 11.87 -26.71
C ASN A 192 44.39 12.15 -27.23
N ASP A 193 43.98 11.48 -28.30
CA ASP A 193 42.64 11.62 -28.88
C ASP A 193 41.56 11.16 -27.90
N SER A 194 41.72 9.99 -27.26
CA SER A 194 40.80 9.50 -26.25
C SER A 194 40.71 10.40 -25.02
N LYS A 195 41.82 11.02 -24.58
CA LYS A 195 41.82 11.99 -23.48
C LYS A 195 41.03 13.26 -23.82
N LYS A 196 41.14 13.74 -25.06
CA LYS A 196 40.37 14.90 -25.52
C LYS A 196 38.87 14.61 -25.54
N ASP A 197 38.48 13.45 -26.04
CA ASP A 197 37.09 12.97 -26.03
C ASP A 197 36.56 12.78 -24.61
N LEU A 198 37.40 12.25 -23.71
CA LEU A 198 37.06 12.07 -22.29
C LEU A 198 36.80 13.42 -21.61
N SER A 199 37.71 14.38 -21.73
CA SER A 199 37.56 15.72 -21.16
C SER A 199 36.28 16.41 -21.65
N THR A 200 35.97 16.29 -22.95
CA THR A 200 34.73 16.84 -23.53
C THR A 200 33.49 16.21 -22.90
N LEU A 201 33.49 14.90 -22.66
CA LEU A 201 32.37 14.20 -22.01
C LEU A 201 32.25 14.54 -20.54
N GLU A 202 33.36 14.68 -19.81
CA GLU A 202 33.37 15.01 -18.39
C GLU A 202 32.86 16.44 -18.14
N ASP A 203 33.21 17.40 -19.00
CA ASP A 203 32.65 18.76 -18.97
C ASP A 203 31.12 18.75 -19.15
N LEU A 204 30.63 17.95 -20.10
CA LEU A 204 29.19 17.79 -20.33
C LEU A 204 28.49 17.13 -19.14
N LEU A 205 29.07 16.08 -18.55
CA LEU A 205 28.48 15.38 -17.41
C LEU A 205 28.48 16.24 -16.14
N ASN A 206 29.56 16.99 -15.88
CA ASN A 206 29.64 17.97 -14.79
C ASN A 206 28.57 19.06 -14.92
N TYR A 207 28.14 19.38 -16.14
CA TYR A 207 27.06 20.33 -16.38
C TYR A 207 25.66 19.71 -16.28
N GLU A 208 25.45 18.52 -16.85
CA GLU A 208 24.13 17.89 -16.95
C GLU A 208 23.66 17.27 -15.63
N ILE A 209 24.54 16.57 -14.91
CA ILE A 209 24.12 15.79 -13.72
C ILE A 209 23.58 16.67 -12.58
N PRO A 210 24.19 17.81 -12.21
CA PRO A 210 23.62 18.67 -11.17
C PRO A 210 22.22 19.18 -11.52
N ARG A 211 21.99 19.53 -12.78
CA ARG A 211 20.69 20.00 -13.27
C ARG A 211 19.66 18.88 -13.28
N LEU A 212 20.06 17.69 -13.70
CA LEU A 212 19.23 16.48 -13.59
C LEU A 212 18.81 16.28 -12.14
N LYS A 213 19.74 16.34 -11.17
CA LYS A 213 19.45 16.12 -9.75
C LYS A 213 18.38 17.08 -9.22
N ILE A 214 18.51 18.37 -9.50
CA ILE A 214 17.51 19.38 -9.11
C ILE A 214 16.13 19.07 -9.69
N LEU A 215 16.07 18.68 -10.97
CA LEU A 215 14.81 18.33 -11.63
C LEU A 215 14.20 17.05 -11.06
N LEU A 216 15.03 16.03 -10.79
CA LEU A 216 14.58 14.78 -10.17
C LEU A 216 14.01 15.04 -8.78
N ASP A 217 14.66 15.86 -7.95
CA ASP A 217 14.19 16.20 -6.61
C ASP A 217 12.80 16.85 -6.65
N SER A 218 12.59 17.80 -7.58
CA SER A 218 11.28 18.42 -7.81
C SER A 218 10.22 17.38 -8.21
N ILE A 219 10.55 16.52 -9.16
CA ILE A 219 9.63 15.47 -9.64
C ILE A 219 9.28 14.50 -8.51
N VAL A 220 10.24 14.08 -7.69
CA VAL A 220 10.00 13.18 -6.56
C VAL A 220 9.04 13.80 -5.55
N CYS A 221 9.19 15.08 -5.24
CA CYS A 221 8.27 15.80 -4.35
C CYS A 221 6.83 15.85 -4.92
N ASP A 222 6.68 16.19 -6.20
CA ASP A 222 5.37 16.28 -6.85
C ASP A 222 4.69 14.89 -6.96
N LEU A 223 5.46 13.86 -7.31
CA LEU A 223 4.98 12.48 -7.37
C LEU A 223 4.59 11.94 -6.00
N THR A 224 5.33 12.27 -4.94
CA THR A 224 4.99 11.90 -3.56
C THR A 224 3.64 12.47 -3.17
N THR A 225 3.42 13.75 -3.46
CA THR A 225 2.15 14.44 -3.20
C THR A 225 1.01 13.79 -3.99
N SER A 226 1.23 13.48 -5.27
CA SER A 226 0.26 12.78 -6.12
C SER A 226 -0.13 11.40 -5.57
N ILE A 227 0.84 10.61 -5.08
CA ILE A 227 0.59 9.29 -4.45
C ILE A 227 -0.28 9.43 -3.20
N ILE A 228 0.03 10.41 -2.33
CA ILE A 228 -0.72 10.63 -1.10
C ILE A 228 -2.18 10.95 -1.41
N TYR A 229 -2.44 11.88 -2.35
CA TYR A 229 -3.81 12.22 -2.72
C TYR A 229 -4.53 11.07 -3.41
N PHE A 230 -3.83 10.27 -4.23
CA PHE A 230 -4.40 9.05 -4.79
C PHE A 230 -4.85 8.08 -3.71
N HIS A 231 -4.01 7.79 -2.72
CA HIS A 231 -4.38 6.92 -1.60
C HIS A 231 -5.56 7.47 -0.81
N MET A 232 -5.57 8.77 -0.51
CA MET A 232 -6.69 9.42 0.16
C MET A 232 -8.00 9.26 -0.62
N ARG A 233 -7.98 9.43 -1.95
CA ARG A 233 -9.17 9.27 -2.79
C ARG A 233 -9.70 7.84 -2.78
N VAL A 234 -8.82 6.85 -2.96
CA VAL A 234 -9.21 5.42 -2.92
C VAL A 234 -9.80 5.07 -1.55
N TYR A 235 -9.18 5.50 -0.45
CA TYR A 235 -9.71 5.26 0.89
C TYR A 235 -11.04 5.95 1.14
N PHE A 236 -11.22 7.15 0.61
CA PHE A 236 -12.48 7.87 0.71
C PHE A 236 -13.61 7.16 -0.05
N HIS A 237 -13.35 6.59 -1.24
CA HIS A 237 -14.33 5.80 -1.98
C HIS A 237 -14.69 4.52 -1.21
N LEU A 238 -13.70 3.81 -0.67
CA LEU A 238 -13.94 2.65 0.19
C LEU A 238 -14.82 2.97 1.40
N TYR A 239 -14.59 4.14 2.01
CA TYR A 239 -15.43 4.64 3.10
C TYR A 239 -16.84 5.00 2.62
N SER A 240 -16.97 5.74 1.50
CA SER A 240 -18.27 6.19 0.99
C SER A 240 -19.20 5.04 0.62
N LEU A 241 -18.63 3.90 0.20
CA LEU A 241 -19.36 2.66 -0.06
C LEU A 241 -20.09 2.10 1.17
N THR A 242 -19.49 2.25 2.34
CA THR A 242 -19.92 1.55 3.57
C THR A 242 -20.51 2.47 4.64
N LYS A 243 -20.33 3.79 4.50
CA LYS A 243 -20.72 4.79 5.51
C LYS A 243 -22.21 4.85 5.85
N ASP A 244 -23.11 4.42 4.96
CA ASP A 244 -24.55 4.39 5.25
C ASP A 244 -25.04 2.98 5.61
N VAL A 245 -24.19 1.96 5.44
CA VAL A 245 -24.46 0.58 5.88
C VAL A 245 -24.12 0.42 7.35
N ILE A 246 -23.08 1.10 7.81
CA ILE A 246 -22.72 1.22 9.22
C ILE A 246 -23.11 2.64 9.63
N GLU A 247 -24.01 2.83 10.60
CA GLU A 247 -24.23 4.17 11.17
C GLU A 247 -22.92 4.68 11.78
N VAL A 248 -22.15 5.43 10.99
CA VAL A 248 -20.95 6.16 11.39
C VAL A 248 -21.37 7.62 11.39
N ARG A 249 -21.60 8.18 12.59
CA ARG A 249 -22.13 9.56 12.71
C ARG A 249 -21.04 10.61 12.48
N ASP A 250 -19.77 10.24 12.69
CA ASP A 250 -18.58 11.08 12.42
C ASP A 250 -17.41 10.20 11.92
N ILE A 251 -16.57 10.69 11.00
CA ILE A 251 -15.32 10.04 10.57
C ILE A 251 -14.41 9.70 11.76
N LYS A 252 -14.46 10.47 12.85
CA LYS A 252 -13.73 10.16 14.08
C LYS A 252 -14.17 8.83 14.70
N ASP A 253 -15.41 8.40 14.49
CA ASP A 253 -15.86 7.10 14.97
C ASP A 253 -15.02 5.96 14.37
N LEU A 254 -14.47 6.13 13.16
CA LEU A 254 -13.61 5.13 12.52
C LEU A 254 -12.31 4.85 13.27
N SER A 255 -11.80 5.84 14.00
CA SER A 255 -10.59 5.71 14.84
C SER A 255 -10.91 5.45 16.31
N THR A 256 -12.20 5.32 16.67
CA THR A 256 -12.61 5.06 18.05
C THR A 256 -12.62 3.57 18.39
N PRO A 257 -12.53 3.22 19.69
CA PRO A 257 -12.78 1.86 20.17
C PRO A 257 -14.13 1.28 19.74
N ARG A 258 -15.09 2.11 19.34
CA ARG A 258 -16.46 1.70 18.99
C ARG A 258 -16.52 0.81 17.74
N ILE A 259 -15.73 1.09 16.70
CA ILE A 259 -15.67 0.20 15.53
C ILE A 259 -15.02 -1.11 15.88
N LEU A 260 -13.94 -1.08 16.66
CA LEU A 260 -13.29 -2.29 17.14
C LEU A 260 -14.24 -3.13 18.00
N GLU A 261 -15.03 -2.48 18.86
CA GLU A 261 -16.04 -3.15 19.67
C GLU A 261 -17.15 -3.76 18.80
N ARG A 262 -17.69 -3.03 17.82
CA ARG A 262 -18.68 -3.57 16.86
C ARG A 262 -18.12 -4.77 16.09
N PHE A 263 -16.87 -4.68 15.63
CA PHE A 263 -16.17 -5.79 14.97
C PHE A 263 -16.08 -7.02 15.89
N LYS A 264 -15.60 -6.83 17.13
CA LYS A 264 -15.48 -7.90 18.12
C LYS A 264 -16.84 -8.52 18.44
N ARG A 265 -17.86 -7.69 18.65
CA ARG A 265 -19.22 -8.12 18.95
C ARG A 265 -19.83 -8.95 17.81
N GLY A 266 -19.64 -8.52 16.56
CA GLY A 266 -20.02 -9.29 15.37
C GLY A 266 -19.38 -10.68 15.30
N HIS A 267 -18.09 -10.78 15.61
CA HIS A 267 -17.38 -12.07 15.65
C HIS A 267 -17.87 -12.97 16.79
N GLU A 268 -18.10 -12.39 17.98
CA GLU A 268 -18.67 -13.14 19.09
C GLU A 268 -20.10 -13.63 18.80
N PHE A 269 -20.90 -12.87 18.03
CA PHE A 269 -22.19 -13.34 17.53
C PHE A 269 -22.05 -14.57 16.63
N ALA A 270 -21.14 -14.53 15.64
CA ALA A 270 -20.89 -15.67 14.76
C ALA A 270 -20.43 -16.91 15.55
N LYS A 271 -19.49 -16.75 16.49
CA LYS A 271 -19.04 -17.84 17.37
C LYS A 271 -20.16 -18.41 18.22
N SER A 272 -21.05 -17.56 18.72
CA SER A 272 -22.20 -18.01 19.49
C SER A 272 -23.18 -18.85 18.66
N GLY A 273 -23.42 -18.49 17.39
CA GLY A 273 -24.20 -19.33 16.47
C GLY A 273 -23.53 -20.68 16.18
N ILE A 274 -22.19 -20.71 16.07
CA ILE A 274 -21.43 -21.96 15.91
C ILE A 274 -21.65 -22.88 17.13
N ARG A 275 -21.66 -22.35 18.36
CA ARG A 275 -21.96 -23.15 19.56
C ARG A 275 -23.34 -23.83 19.46
N SER A 276 -24.36 -23.12 18.98
CA SER A 276 -25.68 -23.71 18.73
C SER A 276 -25.66 -24.79 17.65
N LEU A 277 -24.84 -24.65 16.61
CA LEU A 277 -24.63 -25.68 15.58
C LEU A 277 -23.85 -26.89 16.14
N SER A 278 -22.83 -26.66 16.98
CA SER A 278 -22.10 -27.74 17.67
C SER A 278 -23.01 -28.57 18.57
N LEU A 279 -24.02 -27.94 19.20
CA LEU A 279 -25.05 -28.65 19.97
C LEU A 279 -25.92 -29.56 19.08
N LEU A 280 -26.23 -29.16 17.85
CA LEU A 280 -26.92 -30.01 16.87
C LEU A 280 -26.05 -31.18 16.39
N GLY A 281 -24.73 -30.97 16.31
CA GLY A 281 -23.74 -31.99 15.92
C GLY A 281 -23.20 -32.85 17.08
N GLY A 282 -23.61 -32.58 18.32
CA GLY A 282 -23.21 -33.31 19.52
C GLY A 282 -21.73 -33.14 19.93
N GLN A 283 -21.04 -32.08 19.50
CA GLN A 283 -19.58 -31.95 19.71
C GLN A 283 -19.12 -30.88 20.72
N ASP A 284 -19.98 -30.01 21.28
CA ASP A 284 -19.59 -29.11 22.38
C ASP A 284 -20.73 -28.92 23.40
N GLN A 285 -20.46 -29.20 24.69
CA GLN A 285 -21.39 -29.03 25.82
C GLN A 285 -21.04 -27.81 26.71
N GLU A 286 -20.48 -26.72 26.17
CA GLU A 286 -20.08 -25.57 27.01
C GLU A 286 -21.20 -24.53 27.26
N GLY A 287 -22.42 -24.76 26.77
CA GLY A 287 -23.60 -23.95 27.09
C GLY A 287 -24.70 -24.81 27.70
N GLU A 288 -25.16 -24.47 28.91
CA GLU A 288 -26.31 -25.12 29.52
C GLU A 288 -27.58 -24.71 28.76
N ILE A 289 -28.36 -25.71 28.33
CA ILE A 289 -29.67 -25.50 27.69
C ILE A 289 -30.71 -25.34 28.78
N TYR A 290 -31.44 -24.23 28.71
CA TYR A 290 -32.60 -23.96 29.52
C TYR A 290 -33.85 -23.97 28.66
N TYR A 291 -35.00 -24.21 29.29
CA TYR A 291 -36.32 -24.18 28.67
C TYR A 291 -37.11 -23.02 29.24
N ALA A 292 -37.75 -22.24 28.38
CA ALA A 292 -38.58 -21.12 28.79
C ALA A 292 -39.81 -21.58 29.59
N GLU A 293 -39.86 -21.29 30.88
CA GLU A 293 -41.03 -21.55 31.74
C GLU A 293 -42.19 -20.62 31.43
N TYR A 294 -41.87 -19.42 30.98
CA TYR A 294 -42.82 -18.38 30.62
C TYR A 294 -42.43 -17.77 29.28
N ALA A 295 -43.43 -17.34 28.50
CA ALA A 295 -43.17 -16.53 27.32
C ALA A 295 -42.61 -15.17 27.74
N PHE A 296 -41.63 -14.67 27.00
CA PHE A 296 -41.05 -13.35 27.20
C PHE A 296 -41.07 -12.58 25.88
N LYS A 297 -41.65 -11.39 25.92
CA LYS A 297 -41.70 -10.48 24.78
C LYS A 297 -40.67 -9.37 24.98
N ALA A 298 -39.80 -9.18 24.00
CA ALA A 298 -38.77 -8.15 24.03
C ALA A 298 -39.37 -6.77 24.35
N ILE A 299 -38.76 -6.08 25.32
CA ILE A 299 -39.19 -4.76 25.80
C ILE A 299 -38.27 -3.68 25.24
N GLY A 300 -36.97 -3.97 25.13
CA GLY A 300 -35.94 -3.12 24.57
C GLY A 300 -35.31 -3.67 23.28
N GLU A 301 -34.57 -2.81 22.60
CA GLU A 301 -33.77 -3.18 21.44
C GLU A 301 -32.60 -4.08 21.91
N GLY A 302 -32.61 -5.36 21.51
CA GLY A 302 -31.61 -6.35 21.93
C GLY A 302 -32.10 -7.41 22.91
N ASP A 303 -33.36 -7.35 23.35
CA ASP A 303 -34.00 -8.41 24.15
C ASP A 303 -34.39 -9.60 23.27
N LEU A 304 -34.31 -10.82 23.83
CA LEU A 304 -34.74 -12.03 23.16
C LEU A 304 -36.24 -12.23 23.35
N THR A 305 -37.01 -12.42 22.27
CA THR A 305 -38.41 -12.85 22.38
C THR A 305 -38.48 -14.37 22.25
N PHE A 306 -39.21 -15.02 23.14
CA PHE A 306 -39.41 -16.48 23.10
C PHE A 306 -40.75 -16.88 23.72
N GLU A 307 -41.27 -18.02 23.31
CA GLU A 307 -42.49 -18.62 23.83
C GLU A 307 -42.18 -19.65 24.92
N ARG A 308 -43.19 -20.00 25.72
CA ARG A 308 -43.06 -21.05 26.72
C ARG A 308 -42.72 -22.39 26.04
N GLY A 309 -41.68 -23.05 26.53
CA GLY A 309 -41.17 -24.32 26.00
C GLY A 309 -39.98 -24.16 25.06
N ASP A 310 -39.67 -22.94 24.60
CA ASP A 310 -38.52 -22.69 23.74
C ASP A 310 -37.22 -23.10 24.45
N ALA A 311 -36.35 -23.81 23.72
CA ALA A 311 -35.03 -24.17 24.21
C ALA A 311 -34.06 -23.01 23.94
N ILE A 312 -33.37 -22.57 25.00
CA ILE A 312 -32.46 -21.42 25.00
C ILE A 312 -31.11 -21.89 25.53
N CYS A 313 -30.06 -21.73 24.73
CA CYS A 313 -28.70 -21.93 25.17
C CYS A 313 -28.20 -20.66 25.88
N ALA A 314 -27.86 -20.75 27.17
CA ALA A 314 -27.31 -19.63 27.92
C ALA A 314 -25.82 -19.45 27.62
N ILE A 315 -25.41 -18.23 27.25
CA ILE A 315 -24.08 -17.93 26.68
C ILE A 315 -23.28 -16.97 27.57
N ASP A 316 -23.97 -16.06 28.26
CA ASP A 316 -23.38 -15.20 29.27
C ASP A 316 -24.35 -15.08 30.46
N ARG A 317 -23.85 -15.44 31.64
CA ARG A 317 -24.56 -15.43 32.93
C ARG A 317 -23.82 -14.57 33.97
N SER A 318 -22.96 -13.66 33.52
CA SER A 318 -22.19 -12.78 34.40
C SER A 318 -23.07 -11.83 35.21
N ASP A 319 -24.24 -11.48 34.69
CA ASP A 319 -25.29 -10.76 35.41
C ASP A 319 -26.29 -11.76 36.06
N PRO A 320 -26.66 -11.59 37.34
CA PRO A 320 -27.54 -12.51 38.05
C PRO A 320 -29.01 -12.46 37.60
N GLY A 321 -29.48 -11.33 37.08
CA GLY A 321 -30.88 -11.12 36.69
C GLY A 321 -31.14 -11.23 35.19
N TRP A 322 -30.15 -10.87 34.36
CA TRP A 322 -30.31 -10.81 32.92
C TRP A 322 -29.23 -11.61 32.21
N TRP A 323 -29.63 -12.67 31.52
CA TRP A 323 -28.72 -13.53 30.79
C TRP A 323 -28.76 -13.21 29.30
N THR A 324 -27.65 -13.50 28.63
CA THR A 324 -27.64 -13.53 27.16
C THR A 324 -27.65 -14.97 26.69
N GLY A 325 -28.54 -15.28 25.75
CA GLY A 325 -28.62 -16.61 25.16
C GLY A 325 -29.20 -16.63 23.77
N ILE A 326 -29.15 -17.82 23.16
CA ILE A 326 -29.65 -18.08 21.82
C ILE A 326 -30.83 -19.03 21.91
N ARG A 327 -31.97 -18.65 21.35
CA ARG A 327 -33.08 -19.55 21.11
C ARG A 327 -32.68 -20.55 20.02
N LEU A 328 -32.78 -21.84 20.34
CA LEU A 328 -32.31 -22.92 19.46
C LEU A 328 -33.19 -23.14 18.24
N GLU A 329 -34.46 -22.74 18.27
CA GLU A 329 -35.41 -22.94 17.16
C GLU A 329 -35.06 -22.12 15.91
N ASP A 330 -34.69 -20.85 16.11
CA ASP A 330 -34.42 -19.91 15.01
C ASP A 330 -33.06 -19.22 15.12
N GLY A 331 -32.28 -19.54 16.14
CA GLY A 331 -30.96 -18.95 16.38
C GLY A 331 -31.00 -17.50 16.86
N THR A 332 -32.18 -16.97 17.19
CA THR A 332 -32.30 -15.58 17.66
C THR A 332 -31.59 -15.41 19.00
N ARG A 333 -30.88 -14.29 19.15
CA ARG A 333 -30.10 -13.96 20.34
C ARG A 333 -30.61 -12.67 20.96
N GLY A 334 -30.62 -12.62 22.27
CA GLY A 334 -30.86 -11.39 23.00
C GLY A 334 -30.70 -11.58 24.50
N LEU A 335 -30.96 -10.49 25.22
CA LEU A 335 -31.05 -10.48 26.67
C LEU A 335 -32.40 -11.02 27.12
N PHE A 336 -32.41 -11.79 28.20
CA PHE A 336 -33.63 -12.26 28.82
C PHE A 336 -33.50 -12.40 30.33
N PRO A 337 -34.61 -12.32 31.08
CA PRO A 337 -34.56 -12.49 32.52
C PRO A 337 -34.24 -13.95 32.88
N SER A 338 -33.24 -14.17 33.73
CA SER A 338 -32.78 -15.51 34.12
C SER A 338 -33.87 -16.35 34.80
N ASN A 339 -34.83 -15.69 35.45
CA ASN A 339 -35.97 -16.33 36.13
C ASN A 339 -37.10 -16.78 35.19
N TYR A 340 -36.98 -16.60 33.88
CA TYR A 340 -37.98 -17.04 32.90
C TYR A 340 -37.66 -18.40 32.29
N VAL A 341 -36.51 -18.99 32.65
CA VAL A 341 -36.02 -20.23 32.08
C VAL A 341 -35.58 -21.20 33.17
N SER A 342 -35.68 -22.50 32.91
CA SER A 342 -35.21 -23.55 33.84
C SER A 342 -34.54 -24.71 33.12
N LEU A 343 -33.72 -25.48 33.86
CA LEU A 343 -33.04 -26.67 33.31
C LEU A 343 -34.01 -27.82 33.01
N ASN A 344 -35.22 -27.77 33.55
CA ASN A 344 -36.20 -28.84 33.41
C ASN A 344 -36.95 -28.66 32.10
N LYS A 345 -36.89 -29.68 31.24
CA LYS A 345 -37.72 -29.72 30.05
C LYS A 345 -39.19 -29.77 30.46
N ILE A 346 -39.95 -28.78 30.03
CA ILE A 346 -41.40 -28.72 30.27
C ILE A 346 -42.03 -29.83 29.43
N SER A 347 -42.58 -30.83 30.11
CA SER A 347 -43.23 -32.01 29.55
C SER A 347 -44.63 -31.73 29.01
#